data_AF-A0A832WZV6-F1
#
_entry.id   AF-A0A832WZV6-F1
#
_cell.length_a   1.000
_cell.length_b   1.000
_cell.length_c   1.000
_cell.angle_alpha   90.00
_cell.angle_beta   90.00
_cell.angle_gamma   90.00
#
_symmetry.space_group_name_H-M   'P 1'
#
loop_
_entity.id
_entity.type
_entity.pdbx_description
1 polymer ?
#
loop_
_entity_poly.entity_id
_entity_poly.type
_entity_poly.pdbx_seq_one_letter_code
_entity_poly.pdbx_strand_id
1 'polypeptide(L)'
;TAHAEISAIREAARKLNTFDLSGCEIYASCEPCPMCLGAIYWARIDRVFFANTRVDAGNIGFDDSLIYEEISRPIGERKIKFKQLLREEALEAFRAWEEYENKVEY
;
A
#
# COMPACT_ATOMS: atom_id res chain seq x y z
N THR A 1 -11.06 -1.39 -0.09
CA THR A 1 -9.82 -1.08 0.69
C THR A 1 -10.06 -0.06 1.80
N ALA A 2 -11.28 0.07 2.35
CA ALA A 2 -11.65 1.18 3.25
C ALA A 2 -11.17 0.98 4.70
N HIS A 3 -9.89 0.68 4.88
CA HIS A 3 -9.25 0.76 6.19
C HIS A 3 -9.14 2.23 6.62
N ALA A 4 -8.98 2.46 7.92
CA ALA A 4 -8.96 3.81 8.50
C ALA A 4 -7.86 4.67 7.86
N GLU A 5 -6.67 4.10 7.69
CA GLU A 5 -5.48 4.76 7.14
C GLU A 5 -5.69 5.11 5.67
N ILE A 6 -6.22 4.19 4.86
CA ILE A 6 -6.54 4.44 3.45
C ILE A 6 -7.56 5.57 3.30
N SER A 7 -8.58 5.58 4.17
CA SER A 7 -9.62 6.60 4.13
C SER A 7 -9.07 7.97 4.54
N ALA A 8 -8.23 8.02 5.57
CA ALA A 8 -7.56 9.23 6.01
C ALA A 8 -6.61 9.81 4.95
N ILE A 9 -5.80 8.96 4.31
CA ILE A 9 -4.89 9.36 3.21
C ILE A 9 -5.69 9.98 2.06
N ARG A 10 -6.76 9.32 1.61
CA ARG A 10 -7.60 9.82 0.51
C ARG A 10 -8.23 11.17 0.83
N GLU A 11 -8.74 11.33 2.04
CA GLU A 11 -9.36 12.57 2.47
C GLU A 11 -8.34 13.71 2.59
N ALA A 12 -7.15 13.44 3.12
CA ALA A 12 -6.04 14.40 3.17
C ALA A 12 -5.59 14.83 1.77
N ALA A 13 -5.36 13.87 0.87
CA ALA A 13 -4.98 14.11 -0.51
C ALA A 13 -6.02 14.98 -1.25
N ARG A 14 -7.30 14.68 -1.07
CA ARG A 14 -8.41 15.46 -1.62
C ARG A 14 -8.43 16.90 -1.07
N LYS A 15 -8.23 17.05 0.24
CA LYS A 15 -8.27 18.36 0.91
C LYS A 15 -7.09 19.25 0.50
N LEU A 16 -5.90 18.66 0.31
CA LEU A 16 -4.69 19.36 -0.09
C LEU A 16 -4.51 19.45 -1.61
N ASN A 17 -5.39 18.79 -2.37
CA ASN A 17 -5.35 18.71 -3.82
C ASN A 17 -3.98 18.22 -4.35
N THR A 18 -3.43 17.20 -3.69
CA THR A 18 -2.15 16.56 -4.03
C THR A 18 -2.19 15.08 -3.67
N PHE A 19 -1.40 14.26 -4.36
CA PHE A 19 -1.17 12.86 -3.99
C PHE A 19 0.07 12.67 -3.12
N ASP A 20 0.94 13.69 -3.06
CA ASP A 20 2.13 13.73 -2.21
C ASP A 20 1.78 14.39 -0.87
N LEU A 21 1.86 13.60 0.21
CA LEU A 21 1.60 14.02 1.58
C LEU A 21 2.91 14.13 2.39
N SER A 22 4.05 14.39 1.73
CA SER A 22 5.32 14.72 2.40
C SER A 22 5.12 15.84 3.43
N GLY A 23 5.77 15.70 4.59
CA GLY A 23 5.57 16.61 5.73
C GLY A 23 4.32 16.35 6.57
N CYS A 24 3.42 15.44 6.15
CA CYS A 24 2.32 14.98 6.98
C CYS A 24 2.76 13.84 7.92
N GLU A 25 2.01 13.69 9.02
CA GLU A 25 2.13 12.57 9.94
C GLU A 25 0.77 11.86 10.02
N ILE A 26 0.77 10.54 10.16
CA ILE A 26 -0.44 9.75 10.34
C ILE A 26 -0.47 9.10 11.73
N TYR A 27 -1.63 9.19 12.37
CA TYR A 27 -1.90 8.61 13.68
C TYR A 27 -2.96 7.52 13.51
N ALA A 28 -2.61 6.29 13.83
CA ALA A 28 -3.46 5.11 13.66
C ALA A 28 -3.75 4.44 15.00
N SER A 29 -4.96 3.88 15.15
CA SER A 29 -5.32 3.12 16.36
C SER A 29 -4.63 1.76 16.44
N CYS A 30 -4.11 1.25 15.33
CA CYS A 30 -3.39 -0.01 15.23
C CYS A 30 -2.24 0.14 14.23
N GLU A 31 -1.20 -0.69 14.38
CA GLU A 31 -0.11 -0.84 13.42
C GLU A 31 -0.68 -1.10 12.02
N PRO A 32 -0.30 -0.32 10.99
CA PRO A 32 -0.89 -0.46 9.66
C PRO A 32 -0.60 -1.83 9.03
N CYS A 33 -1.65 -2.52 8.55
CA CYS A 33 -1.48 -3.77 7.81
C CYS A 33 -0.76 -3.55 6.46
N PRO A 34 -0.34 -4.61 5.72
CA PRO A 34 0.51 -4.44 4.54
C PRO A 34 -0.08 -3.54 3.45
N MET A 35 -1.40 -3.56 3.27
CA MET A 35 -2.10 -2.66 2.34
C MET A 35 -1.96 -1.20 2.78
N CYS A 36 -2.21 -0.90 4.05
CA CYS A 36 -2.14 0.44 4.61
C CYS A 36 -0.69 0.95 4.63
N LEU A 37 0.25 0.09 5.01
CA LEU A 37 1.69 0.39 4.98
C LEU A 37 2.12 0.80 3.57
N GLY A 38 1.74 0.02 2.55
CA GLY A 38 2.03 0.37 1.16
C GLY A 38 1.44 1.72 0.76
N ALA A 39 0.20 2.01 1.15
CA ALA A 39 -0.43 3.30 0.86
C ALA A 39 0.27 4.48 1.55
N ILE A 40 0.76 4.30 2.78
CA ILE A 40 1.55 5.32 3.50
C ILE A 40 2.83 5.65 2.72
N TYR A 41 3.54 4.63 2.22
CA TYR A 41 4.73 4.83 1.39
C TYR A 41 4.40 5.54 0.05
N TRP A 42 3.35 5.10 -0.66
CA TRP A 42 2.93 5.74 -1.91
C TRP A 42 2.48 7.20 -1.72
N ALA A 43 1.89 7.51 -0.56
CA ALA A 43 1.50 8.86 -0.20
C ALA A 43 2.65 9.71 0.35
N ARG A 44 3.85 9.14 0.54
CA ARG A 44 5.06 9.84 1.02
C ARG A 44 4.91 10.48 2.40
N ILE A 45 4.10 9.88 3.28
CA ILE A 45 3.92 10.37 4.66
C ILE A 45 5.19 10.12 5.47
N ASP A 46 5.66 11.14 6.20
CA ASP A 46 6.97 11.13 6.86
C ASP A 46 7.01 10.25 8.11
N ARG A 47 5.91 10.20 8.88
CA ARG A 47 5.85 9.53 10.18
C ARG A 47 4.52 8.84 10.43
N VAL A 48 4.60 7.67 11.05
CA VAL A 48 3.46 6.88 11.51
C VAL A 48 3.55 6.74 13.02
N PHE A 49 2.49 7.13 13.72
CA PHE A 49 2.28 6.85 15.13
C PHE A 49 1.14 5.85 15.24
N PHE A 50 1.32 4.78 16.01
CA PHE A 50 0.28 3.77 16.20
C PHE A 50 0.16 3.33 17.67
N ALA A 51 -1.01 2.85 18.06
CA ALA A 51 -1.30 2.42 19.44
C ALA A 51 -1.23 0.89 19.59
N ASN A 52 -2.21 0.16 19.04
CA ASN A 52 -2.22 -1.31 19.12
C ASN A 52 -1.26 -1.92 18.10
N THR A 53 -0.75 -3.12 18.37
CA THR A 53 0.15 -3.85 17.47
C THR A 53 -0.62 -4.80 16.54
N ARG A 54 0.03 -5.27 15.48
CA ARG A 54 -0.51 -6.36 14.64
C ARG A 54 -0.80 -7.65 15.42
N VAL A 55 -0.12 -7.87 16.54
CA VAL A 55 -0.36 -9.02 17.42
C VAL A 55 -1.67 -8.83 18.17
N ASP A 56 -1.95 -7.63 18.66
CA ASP A 56 -3.23 -7.30 19.31
C ASP A 56 -4.40 -7.49 18.34
N ALA A 57 -4.25 -7.04 17.09
CA ALA A 57 -5.23 -7.27 16.04
C ALA A 57 -5.41 -8.77 15.75
N GLY A 58 -4.32 -9.53 15.63
CA GLY A 58 -4.34 -10.97 15.41
C GLY A 58 -5.06 -11.73 16.54
N ASN A 59 -4.86 -11.33 17.79
CA ASN A 59 -5.48 -11.96 18.96
C ASN A 59 -7.02 -11.84 18.98
N ILE A 60 -7.58 -10.85 18.28
CA ILE A 60 -9.03 -10.66 18.14
C ILE A 60 -9.57 -11.10 16.77
N GLY A 61 -8.76 -11.81 15.98
CA GLY A 61 -9.18 -12.47 14.74
C GLY A 61 -8.99 -11.64 13.46
N PHE A 62 -8.18 -10.58 13.48
CA PHE A 62 -7.77 -9.91 12.24
C PHE A 62 -6.65 -10.67 11.53
N ASP A 63 -6.77 -10.79 10.21
CA ASP A 63 -5.87 -11.54 9.33
C ASP A 63 -4.56 -10.79 8.98
N ASP A 64 -4.24 -9.70 9.66
CA ASP A 64 -3.11 -8.83 9.30
C ASP A 64 -1.79 -9.61 9.22
N SER A 65 -1.59 -10.57 10.14
CA SER A 65 -0.40 -11.42 10.18
C SER A 65 -0.30 -12.39 8.99
N LEU A 66 -1.43 -12.90 8.48
CA LEU A 66 -1.45 -13.80 7.33
C LEU A 66 -0.92 -13.11 6.07
N ILE A 67 -1.28 -11.85 5.86
CA ILE A 67 -0.87 -11.09 4.67
C ILE A 67 0.64 -10.84 4.71
N TYR A 68 1.20 -10.52 5.89
CA TYR A 68 2.65 -10.37 6.06
C TYR A 68 3.40 -11.66 5.70
N GLU A 69 2.91 -12.81 6.16
CA GLU A 69 3.51 -14.11 5.84
C GLU A 69 3.45 -14.39 4.33
N GLU A 70 2.30 -14.17 3.70
CA GLU A 70 2.10 -14.45 2.26
C GLU A 70 2.95 -13.55 1.35
N ILE A 71 3.29 -12.33 1.77
CA ILE A 71 4.19 -11.44 1.03
C ILE A 71 5.58 -12.06 0.89
N SER A 72 6.11 -12.64 1.98
CA SER A 72 7.43 -13.25 2.03
C SER A 72 7.55 -14.57 1.28
N ARG A 73 6.43 -15.20 0.90
CA ARG A 73 6.45 -16.49 0.19
C ARG A 73 6.76 -16.32 -1.30
N PRO A 74 7.46 -17.29 -1.92
CA PRO A 74 7.59 -17.36 -3.37
C PRO A 74 6.22 -17.30 -4.05
N ILE A 75 6.13 -16.63 -5.20
CA ILE A 75 4.87 -16.40 -5.93
C ILE A 75 4.07 -17.69 -6.16
N GLY A 76 4.75 -18.80 -6.47
CA GLY A 76 4.11 -20.11 -6.70
C GLY A 76 3.60 -20.80 -5.43
N GLU A 77 4.05 -20.39 -4.25
CA GLU A 77 3.72 -21.00 -2.97
C GLU A 77 2.63 -20.25 -2.19
N ARG A 78 2.25 -19.06 -2.67
CA ARG A 78 1.17 -18.28 -2.08
C ARG A 78 -0.16 -19.06 -2.09
N LYS A 79 -0.97 -18.84 -1.06
CA LYS A 79 -2.31 -19.36 -0.87
C LYS A 79 -3.22 -18.89 -2.00
N ILE A 80 -3.19 -17.58 -2.28
CA ILE A 80 -3.80 -17.01 -3.49
C ILE A 80 -2.88 -17.32 -4.67
N LYS A 81 -3.44 -17.83 -5.77
CA LYS A 81 -2.65 -18.27 -6.93
C LYS A 81 -2.33 -17.11 -7.85
N PHE A 82 -1.04 -16.76 -7.88
CA PHE A 82 -0.50 -15.77 -8.80
C PHE A 82 0.01 -16.50 -10.04
N LYS A 83 -0.46 -16.09 -11.22
CA LYS A 83 -0.02 -16.62 -12.51
C LYS A 83 0.43 -15.48 -13.40
N GLN A 84 1.69 -15.49 -13.80
CA GLN A 84 2.23 -14.52 -14.77
C GLN A 84 1.78 -14.90 -16.18
N LEU A 85 1.35 -13.92 -16.98
CA LEU A 85 0.91 -14.07 -18.36
C LEU A 85 1.43 -12.91 -19.21
N LEU A 86 1.72 -13.17 -20.49
CA LEU A 86 1.98 -12.16 -21.54
C LEU A 86 3.02 -11.09 -21.14
N ARG A 87 4.19 -11.52 -20.63
CA ARG A 87 5.22 -10.59 -20.12
C ARG A 87 5.71 -9.64 -21.20
N GLU A 88 6.00 -10.16 -22.40
CA GLU A 88 6.64 -9.36 -23.46
C GLU A 88 5.69 -8.30 -24.00
N GLU A 89 4.41 -8.65 -24.14
CA GLU A 89 3.34 -7.71 -24.54
C GLU A 89 3.08 -6.68 -23.43
N ALA A 90 3.09 -7.09 -22.16
CA ALA A 90 2.88 -6.18 -21.05
C ALA A 90 4.00 -5.11 -20.91
N LEU A 91 5.22 -5.38 -21.38
CA LEU A 91 6.31 -4.40 -21.39
C LEU A 91 6.00 -3.17 -22.25
N GLU A 92 5.09 -3.27 -23.22
CA GLU A 92 4.68 -2.12 -24.04
C GLU A 92 4.06 -1.00 -23.19
N ALA A 93 3.33 -1.33 -22.12
CA ALA A 93 2.78 -0.34 -21.20
C ALA A 93 3.88 0.44 -20.45
N PHE A 94 4.97 -0.22 -20.08
CA PHE A 94 6.11 0.45 -19.45
C PHE A 94 6.89 1.31 -20.45
N ARG A 95 7.09 0.84 -21.68
CA ARG A 95 7.71 1.65 -22.75
C ARG A 95 6.87 2.90 -23.04
N ALA A 96 5.55 2.75 -23.14
CA ALA A 96 4.64 3.88 -23.33
C ALA A 96 4.75 4.93 -22.21
N TRP A 97 4.91 4.50 -20.96
CA TRP A 97 5.18 5.39 -19.83
C TRP A 97 6.56 6.07 -19.91
N GLU A 98 7.60 5.31 -20.27
CA GLU A 98 8.96 5.84 -20.47
C GLU A 98 9.01 6.93 -21.55
N GLU A 99 8.30 6.72 -22.66
CA GLU A 99 8.24 7.65 -23.79
C GLU A 99 7.27 8.84 -23.56
N TYR A 100 6.37 8.76 -22.59
CA TYR A 100 5.42 9.85 -22.32
C TYR A 100 6.13 11.06 -21.69
N GLU A 101 6.17 12.18 -22.41
CA GLU A 101 6.89 13.40 -22.00
C GLU A 101 6.21 14.14 -20.84
N ASN A 102 4.88 14.11 -20.76
CA ASN A 102 4.11 14.82 -19.73
C ASN A 102 3.74 13.92 -18.54
N LYS A 103 4.53 12.88 -18.28
CA LYS A 103 4.29 12.00 -17.13
C LYS A 103 4.52 12.75 -15.82
N VAL A 104 3.69 12.43 -14.83
CA VAL A 104 3.91 12.81 -13.44
C VAL A 104 4.43 11.56 -12.73
N GLU A 105 5.66 11.61 -12.22
CA GLU A 105 6.23 10.50 -11.45
C GLU A 105 5.56 10.43 -10.08
N TYR A 106 5.27 9.21 -9.63
CA TYR A 106 4.69 8.91 -8.32
C TYR A 106 5.33 7.68 -7.72
#